data_AF-A0A971B285-F1
#
_entry.id   AF-A0A971B285-F1
#
_cell.length_a   1.000
_cell.length_b   1.000
_cell.length_c   1.000
_cell.angle_alpha   90.00
_cell.angle_beta   90.00
_cell.angle_gamma   90.00
#
_symmetry.space_group_name_H-M   'P 1'
#
loop_
_entity.id
_entity.type
_entity.pdbx_description
1 polymer ?
#
loop_
_entity_poly.entity_id
_entity_poly.type
_entity_poly.pdbx_seq_one_letter_code
_entity_poly.pdbx_strand_id
1 'polypeptide(L)'
;MNTSLPDQSQDPFRLQGKNPKRVAPAVRRNIRIQRQRIRGWIVSFLMLVVGGVISIRVSWIPNGTAVFCLVLSPFCLFGALADRWILVRQRAKLAECERLIVLGEDANRRP
;
A
#
# COMPACT_ATOMS: atom_id res chain seq x y z
N MET A 1 31.86 -26.82 19.58
CA MET A 1 31.44 -25.43 19.27
C MET A 1 30.14 -25.51 18.49
N ASN A 2 29.01 -25.36 19.18
CA ASN A 2 27.68 -25.40 18.55
C ASN A 2 27.42 -24.05 17.89
N THR A 3 27.43 -24.01 16.55
CA THR A 3 26.89 -22.88 15.79
C THR A 3 25.38 -22.99 15.79
N SER A 4 24.73 -22.54 16.86
CA SER A 4 23.30 -22.26 16.84
C SER A 4 23.07 -21.22 15.75
N LEU A 5 22.45 -21.66 14.65
CA LEU A 5 21.89 -20.79 13.62
C LEU A 5 21.09 -19.69 14.32
N PRO A 6 21.23 -18.42 13.92
CA PRO A 6 20.44 -17.34 14.50
C PRO A 6 18.97 -17.72 14.39
N ASP A 7 18.28 -17.68 15.54
CA ASP A 7 16.89 -18.05 15.69
C ASP A 7 16.03 -17.24 14.69
N GLN A 8 15.68 -17.87 13.56
CA GLN A 8 14.88 -17.29 12.48
C GLN A 8 13.39 -17.13 12.85
N SER A 9 13.08 -17.06 14.14
CA SER A 9 11.71 -16.94 14.67
C SER A 9 11.20 -15.49 14.69
N GLN A 10 12.08 -14.50 14.51
CA GLN A 10 11.74 -13.07 14.63
C GLN A 10 11.51 -12.33 13.30
N ASP A 11 11.42 -13.02 12.16
CA ASP A 11 11.00 -12.40 10.92
C ASP A 11 9.46 -12.45 10.79
N PRO A 12 8.74 -11.31 10.90
CA PRO A 12 7.27 -11.27 10.75
C PRO A 12 6.81 -11.62 9.32
N PHE A 13 7.75 -11.92 8.42
CA PHE A 13 7.55 -12.24 7.02
C PHE A 13 8.10 -13.61 6.62
N ARG A 14 8.14 -14.59 7.54
CA ARG A 14 8.26 -16.00 7.12
C ARG A 14 7.20 -16.28 6.06
N LEU A 15 7.62 -16.36 4.80
CA LEU A 15 6.90 -17.00 3.72
C LEU A 15 6.63 -18.43 4.19
N GLN A 16 5.50 -18.65 4.87
CA GLN A 16 5.08 -19.94 5.43
C GLN A 16 5.05 -21.01 4.35
N GLY A 17 6.18 -21.65 4.04
CA GLY A 17 6.29 -22.68 3.01
C GLY A 17 5.85 -22.26 1.60
N LYS A 18 5.61 -20.98 1.32
CA LYS A 18 5.10 -20.50 0.02
C LYS A 18 6.26 -20.13 -0.90
N ASN A 19 6.24 -20.67 -2.12
CA ASN A 19 7.29 -20.44 -3.10
C ASN A 19 7.39 -18.92 -3.44
N PRO A 20 8.51 -18.25 -3.12
CA PRO A 20 8.67 -16.81 -3.31
C PRO A 20 8.51 -16.38 -4.78
N LYS A 21 8.85 -17.27 -5.73
CA LYS A 21 8.66 -17.03 -7.18
C LYS A 21 7.19 -16.91 -7.58
N ARG A 22 6.26 -17.57 -6.84
CA ARG A 22 4.81 -17.41 -7.04
C ARG A 22 4.22 -16.21 -6.30
N VAL A 23 4.82 -15.82 -5.17
CA VAL A 23 4.31 -14.72 -4.34
C VAL A 23 4.71 -13.35 -4.90
N ALA A 24 5.93 -13.20 -5.41
CA ALA A 24 6.43 -11.95 -5.99
C ALA A 24 5.48 -11.30 -7.04
N PRO A 25 4.97 -12.00 -8.06
CA PRO A 25 4.06 -11.38 -9.04
C PRO A 25 2.72 -10.95 -8.42
N ALA A 26 2.20 -11.70 -7.44
CA ALA A 26 0.98 -11.33 -6.72
C ALA A 26 1.16 -10.05 -5.90
N VAL A 27 2.31 -9.90 -5.22
CA VAL A 27 2.64 -8.69 -4.46
C VAL A 27 2.85 -7.50 -5.41
N ARG A 28 3.51 -7.69 -6.57
CA ARG A 28 3.64 -6.62 -7.60
C ARG A 28 2.28 -6.13 -8.09
N ARG A 29 1.32 -7.04 -8.31
CA ARG A 29 -0.05 -6.69 -8.70
C ARG A 29 -0.76 -5.89 -7.60
N ASN A 30 -0.65 -6.31 -6.35
CA ASN A 30 -1.24 -5.61 -5.21
C ASN A 30 -0.67 -4.19 -5.04
N ILE A 31 0.64 -4.00 -5.19
CA ILE A 31 1.27 -2.67 -5.16
C ILE A 31 0.68 -1.76 -6.25
N ARG A 32 0.45 -2.30 -7.46
CA ARG A 32 -0.13 -1.53 -8.58
C ARG A 32 -1.57 -1.09 -8.27
N ILE A 33 -2.37 -2.01 -7.71
CA ILE A 33 -3.76 -1.74 -7.28
C ILE A 33 -3.78 -0.70 -6.15
N GLN A 34 -2.91 -0.82 -5.14
CA GLN A 34 -2.83 0.16 -4.05
C GLN A 34 -2.43 1.55 -4.56
N ARG A 35 -1.51 1.62 -5.52
CA ARG A 35 -1.15 2.90 -6.16
C ARG A 35 -2.35 3.54 -6.88
N GLN A 36 -3.19 2.73 -7.53
CA GLN A 36 -4.43 3.21 -8.13
C GLN A 36 -5.45 3.65 -7.07
N ARG A 37 -5.58 2.94 -5.96
CA ARG A 37 -6.45 3.33 -4.83
C ARG A 37 -6.03 4.66 -4.22
N ILE A 38 -4.72 4.86 -3.96
CA ILE A 38 -4.19 6.14 -3.47
C ILE A 38 -4.54 7.28 -4.44
N ARG A 39 -4.39 7.06 -5.76
CA ARG A 39 -4.82 8.05 -6.76
C ARG A 39 -6.31 8.31 -6.68
N GLY A 40 -7.12 7.27 -6.52
CA GLY A 40 -8.56 7.39 -6.30
C GLY A 40 -8.89 8.28 -5.09
N TRP A 41 -8.28 8.02 -3.94
CA TRP A 41 -8.47 8.85 -2.74
C TRP A 41 -8.07 10.31 -2.94
N ILE A 42 -6.94 10.57 -3.62
CA ILE A 42 -6.49 11.93 -3.92
C ILE A 42 -7.48 12.64 -4.85
N VAL A 43 -7.95 11.95 -5.90
CA VAL A 43 -8.92 12.52 -6.85
C VAL A 43 -10.26 12.79 -6.16
N SER A 44 -10.75 11.86 -5.34
CA SER A 44 -11.97 12.03 -4.54
C SER A 44 -11.84 13.20 -3.57
N PHE A 45 -10.70 13.33 -2.89
CA PHE A 45 -10.42 14.48 -2.03
C PHE A 45 -10.47 15.80 -2.83
N LEU A 46 -9.80 15.85 -3.99
CA LEU A 46 -9.80 17.04 -4.84
C LEU A 46 -11.22 17.42 -5.29
N MET A 47 -12.01 16.43 -5.68
CA MET A 47 -13.42 16.61 -6.06
C MET A 47 -14.27 17.14 -4.91
N LEU A 48 -14.06 16.65 -3.68
CA LEU A 48 -14.77 17.16 -2.50
C LEU A 48 -14.38 18.61 -2.19
N VAL A 49 -13.09 18.96 -2.31
CA VAL A 49 -12.64 20.34 -2.08
C VAL A 49 -13.24 21.27 -3.14
N VAL A 50 -13.12 20.91 -4.42
CA VAL A 50 -13.66 21.70 -5.54
C VAL A 50 -15.19 21.81 -5.42
N GLY A 51 -15.89 20.71 -5.18
CA GLY A 51 -17.34 20.68 -4.97
C GLY A 51 -17.78 21.53 -3.78
N GLY A 52 -17.03 21.47 -2.67
CA GLY A 52 -17.23 22.33 -1.51
C GLY A 52 -17.10 23.82 -1.86
N VAL A 53 -16.03 24.21 -2.55
CA VAL A 53 -15.82 25.61 -2.97
C VAL A 53 -16.89 26.09 -3.94
N ILE A 54 -17.27 25.27 -4.93
CA ILE A 54 -18.33 25.61 -5.90
C ILE A 54 -19.67 25.76 -5.19
N SER A 55 -19.99 24.87 -4.25
CA SER A 55 -21.26 24.93 -3.50
C SER A 55 -21.42 26.21 -2.70
N ILE A 56 -20.32 26.80 -2.21
CA ILE A 56 -20.33 28.09 -1.51
C ILE A 56 -20.58 29.27 -2.48
N ARG A 57 -20.16 29.14 -3.74
CA ARG A 57 -20.26 30.20 -4.76
C ARG A 57 -21.56 30.18 -5.55
N VAL A 58 -22.24 29.03 -5.61
CA VAL A 58 -23.47 28.86 -6.39
C VAL A 58 -24.67 28.87 -5.45
N SER A 59 -25.46 29.94 -5.49
CA SER A 59 -26.62 30.18 -4.62
C SER A 59 -27.74 29.13 -4.73
N TRP A 60 -27.78 28.36 -5.81
CA TRP A 60 -28.75 27.26 -6.00
C TRP A 60 -28.35 25.98 -5.26
N ILE A 61 -27.09 25.83 -4.87
CA ILE A 61 -26.62 24.63 -4.17
C ILE A 61 -26.86 24.81 -2.66
N PRO A 62 -27.47 23.83 -1.98
CA PRO A 62 -27.69 23.93 -0.54
C PRO A 62 -26.36 23.94 0.22
N ASN A 63 -26.25 24.84 1.21
CA ASN A 63 -25.06 24.98 2.07
C ASN A 63 -24.66 23.68 2.78
N GLY A 64 -25.61 22.76 2.98
CA GLY A 64 -25.35 21.42 3.53
C GLY A 64 -24.36 20.59 2.70
N THR A 65 -24.30 20.82 1.38
CA THR A 65 -23.34 20.14 0.50
C THR A 65 -21.90 20.57 0.81
N ALA A 66 -21.67 21.84 1.13
CA ALA A 66 -20.35 22.34 1.53
C ALA A 66 -19.87 21.68 2.83
N VAL A 67 -20.77 21.57 3.82
CA VAL A 67 -20.49 20.91 5.10
C VAL A 67 -20.20 19.43 4.89
N PHE A 68 -21.00 18.73 4.08
CA PHE A 68 -20.77 17.33 3.74
C PHE A 68 -19.42 17.10 3.06
N CYS A 69 -19.05 17.96 2.09
CA CYS A 69 -17.76 17.90 1.43
C CYS A 69 -16.59 18.12 2.41
N LEU A 70 -16.71 19.10 3.32
CA LEU A 70 -15.70 19.36 4.35
C LEU A 70 -15.54 18.18 5.30
N VAL A 71 -16.65 17.59 5.76
CA VAL A 71 -16.65 16.45 6.69
C VAL A 71 -16.06 15.19 6.05
N LEU A 72 -16.33 14.92 4.76
CA LEU A 72 -15.78 13.75 4.08
C LEU A 72 -14.31 13.90 3.66
N SER A 73 -13.86 15.13 3.41
CA SER A 73 -12.49 15.40 2.96
C SER A 73 -11.38 14.80 3.85
N PRO A 74 -11.41 14.88 5.20
CA PRO A 74 -10.40 14.23 6.04
C PRO A 74 -10.43 12.71 5.96
N PHE A 75 -11.59 12.08 5.71
CA PHE A 75 -11.66 10.62 5.54
C PHE A 75 -10.96 10.17 4.26
N CYS A 76 -11.06 10.94 3.16
CA CYS A 76 -10.31 10.66 1.95
C CYS A 76 -8.79 10.77 2.16
N LEU A 77 -8.35 11.78 2.91
CA LEU A 77 -6.94 11.94 3.29
C LEU A 77 -6.45 10.80 4.17
N PHE A 78 -7.25 10.40 5.16
CA PHE A 78 -6.93 9.30 6.04
C PHE A 78 -6.84 7.97 5.27
N GLY A 79 -7.76 7.72 4.34
CA GLY A 79 -7.71 6.58 3.42
C GLY A 79 -6.44 6.57 2.57
N ALA A 80 -6.05 7.71 2.00
CA ALA A 80 -4.81 7.85 1.24
C ALA A 80 -3.55 7.57 2.09
N LEU A 81 -3.53 8.06 3.33
CA LEU A 81 -2.43 7.84 4.28
C LEU A 81 -2.33 6.36 4.70
N ALA A 82 -3.46 5.73 5.03
CA ALA A 82 -3.51 4.32 5.38
C ALA A 82 -3.01 3.44 4.22
N ASP A 83 -3.48 3.68 2.99
CA ASP A 83 -3.01 2.96 1.81
C ASP A 83 -1.51 3.20 1.53
N ARG A 84 -1.00 4.41 1.79
CA ARG A 84 0.44 4.71 1.67
C ARG A 84 1.28 3.89 2.65
N TRP A 85 0.85 3.77 3.91
CA TRP A 85 1.53 2.95 4.90
C TRP A 85 1.56 1.47 4.50
N ILE A 86 0.46 0.95 3.96
CA ILE A 86 0.39 -0.44 3.51
C ILE A 86 1.31 -0.64 2.28
N LEU A 87 1.38 0.32 1.38
CA LEU A 87 2.23 0.25 0.19
C LEU A 87 3.72 0.17 0.56
N VAL A 88 4.16 0.92 1.58
CA VAL A 88 5.53 0.82 2.11
C VAL A 88 5.80 -0.58 2.66
N ARG A 89 4.88 -1.15 3.44
CA ARG A 89 5.01 -2.53 3.94
C ARG A 89 5.06 -3.56 2.83
N GLN A 90 4.26 -3.41 1.77
CA GLN A 90 4.26 -4.33 0.64
C GLN A 90 5.55 -4.26 -0.19
N ARG A 91 6.17 -3.07 -0.30
CA ARG A 91 7.48 -2.93 -0.94
C ARG A 91 8.59 -3.62 -0.16
N ALA A 92 8.58 -3.51 1.17
CA ALA A 92 9.53 -4.22 2.03
C ALA A 92 9.42 -5.75 1.82
N LYS A 93 8.20 -6.29 1.86
CA LYS A 93 7.94 -7.72 1.56
C LYS A 93 8.45 -8.16 0.19
N LEU A 94 8.32 -7.28 -0.81
CA LEU A 94 8.75 -7.59 -2.17
C LEU A 94 10.28 -7.64 -2.30
N ALA A 95 10.97 -6.68 -1.67
CA ALA A 95 12.44 -6.66 -1.62
C ALA A 95 13.00 -7.89 -0.92
N GLU A 96 12.35 -8.35 0.16
CA GLU A 96 12.71 -9.60 0.85
C GLU A 96 12.51 -10.83 -0.05
N CYS A 97 11.37 -10.92 -0.75
CA CYS A 97 11.12 -12.02 -1.70
C CYS A 97 12.17 -12.05 -2.81
N GLU A 98 12.53 -10.89 -3.38
CA GLU A 98 13.55 -10.79 -4.42
C GLU A 98 14.93 -11.19 -3.90
N ARG A 99 15.31 -10.75 -2.69
CA ARG A 99 16.58 -11.14 -2.06
C ARG A 99 16.67 -12.66 -1.86
N LEU A 100 15.60 -13.31 -1.42
CA LEU A 100 15.56 -14.77 -1.25
C LEU A 100 15.63 -15.52 -2.59
N ILE A 101 15.02 -14.99 -3.64
CA ILE A 101 15.11 -15.58 -4.98
C ILE A 101 16.54 -15.53 -5.49
N VAL A 102 17.22 -14.39 -5.35
CA VAL A 102 18.62 -14.21 -5.78
C VAL A 102 19.54 -15.15 -5.00
N LEU A 103 19.43 -15.18 -3.66
CA LEU A 103 20.24 -16.06 -2.81
C LEU A 103 20.04 -17.55 -3.13
N GLY A 104 18.80 -17.98 -3.39
CA GLY A 104 18.51 -19.36 -3.80
C GLY A 104 19.06 -19.70 -5.18
N GLU A 105 19.13 -18.74 -6.09
CA GLU A 105 19.71 -18.93 -7.43
C GLU A 105 21.25 -18.99 -7.38
N ASP A 106 21.88 -18.20 -6.52
CA ASP A 106 23.33 -18.24 -6.28
C ASP A 106 23.78 -19.54 -5.59
N ALA A 107 22.98 -20.05 -4.65
CA ALA A 107 23.22 -21.34 -4.00
C ALA A 107 23.12 -22.52 -4.98
N ASN A 108 22.20 -22.45 -5.94
CA ASN A 108 22.04 -23.48 -6.96
C ASN A 108 23.13 -23.43 -8.06
N ARG A 109 23.92 -22.34 -8.14
CA ARG A 109 25.04 -22.19 -9.08
C ARG A 109 26.38 -22.67 -8.53
N ARG A 110 26.48 -22.96 -7.23
CA ARG A 110 27.67 -23.58 -6.63
C ARG A 110 27.38 -25.07 -6.42
N PRO A 111 27.84 -25.96 -7.33
CA PRO A 111 27.72 -27.40 -7.12
C PRO A 111 28.51 -27.87 -5.90
#